data_AF-A0A2G6NP31-F1
#
_entry.id   AF-A0A2G6NP31-F1
#
_cell.length_a   1.000
_cell.length_b   1.000
_cell.length_c   1.000
_cell.angle_alpha   90.00
_cell.angle_beta   90.00
_cell.angle_gamma   90.00
#
_symmetry.space_group_name_H-M   'P 1'
#
loop_
_entity.id
_entity.type
_entity.pdbx_description
1 polymer ?
#
loop_
_entity_poly.entity_id
_entity_poly.type
_entity_poly.pdbx_seq_one_letter_code
_entity_poly.pdbx_strand_id
1 'polypeptide(L)'
;YGQVVKLSATSIVGKGLLLGIGDIVLVVSKKTPIQTYAMVIALEEEFFFLSAFSHVEGIRSGDYIYMLDRGMHIKVGKELLGRVVDPMMKPLDFKPAPKLNQKVPIMRSPIAPMKRGLISKLMPTGVKSIDGLLTFGVGQKMGIFAGSGVGKSTLLSMIVKGAKAPIKVVALIGERGREIPEFIENNLGGDLTNTIIIVATSDDSALMRKYGAFCAMAVAEYFKSLGEDVLFVMDSVTRFAMAQREIGLSLGEPPTTKGYPPSVFALLPQLMERAGNEKGSGSISAFFTILIEGDDMNDPVADQARSILDGHIVLSRELTDFGIYPPVDVLSSASRLVGDLCDNEQMMLGINTGKEKIAVKQIAGLVARRIVCEPNSGEQAVKGERYGLIKFGSRLDIYLPKSAAIKVQIGDKVVAGE
;
A
#
# COMPACT_ATOMS: atom_id res chain seq x y z
N TYR A 1 21.45 34.73 -1.61
CA TYR A 1 20.92 33.86 -0.53
C TYR A 1 19.79 34.62 0.15
N GLY A 2 18.83 33.91 0.74
CA GLY A 2 17.74 34.48 1.52
C GLY A 2 18.08 34.44 3.01
N GLN A 3 17.19 35.00 3.83
CA GLN A 3 17.36 35.00 5.28
C GLN A 3 16.09 34.55 5.98
N VAL A 4 16.25 33.80 7.06
CA VAL A 4 15.16 33.49 7.99
C VAL A 4 14.73 34.77 8.68
N VAL A 5 13.43 35.08 8.62
CA VAL A 5 12.84 36.27 9.26
C VAL A 5 12.14 35.87 10.55
N LYS A 6 11.33 34.81 10.48
CA LYS A 6 10.53 34.29 11.58
C LYS A 6 10.56 32.76 11.50
N LEU A 7 10.42 32.10 12.64
CA LEU A 7 10.27 30.65 12.71
C LEU A 7 9.32 30.28 13.84
N SER A 8 8.66 29.14 13.66
CA SER A 8 7.92 28.40 14.67
C SER A 8 8.51 26.99 14.76
N ALA A 9 7.94 26.12 15.59
CA ALA A 9 8.37 24.73 15.67
C ALA A 9 8.21 23.96 14.34
N THR A 10 7.27 24.37 13.48
CA THR A 10 6.89 23.62 12.26
C THR A 10 7.03 24.40 10.97
N SER A 11 7.26 25.72 11.05
CA SER A 11 7.34 26.60 9.87
C SER A 11 8.50 27.60 9.99
N ILE A 12 9.17 27.85 8.86
CA ILE A 12 10.21 28.87 8.73
C ILE A 12 9.73 29.89 7.70
N VAL A 13 9.81 31.18 8.02
CA VAL A 13 9.50 32.27 7.09
C VAL A 13 10.81 32.91 6.67
N GLY A 14 11.02 33.01 5.37
CA GLY A 14 12.21 33.63 4.79
C GLY A 14 11.87 34.75 3.81
N LYS A 15 12.89 35.53 3.45
CA LYS A 15 12.83 36.56 2.41
C LYS A 15 14.14 36.68 1.63
N GLY A 16 14.13 37.42 0.54
CA GLY A 16 15.34 37.78 -0.23
C GLY A 16 15.78 36.73 -1.25
N LEU A 17 14.88 35.84 -1.67
CA LEU A 17 15.06 34.93 -2.80
C LEU A 17 13.78 34.89 -3.64
N LEU A 18 13.95 34.73 -4.95
CA LEU A 18 12.85 34.43 -5.86
C LEU A 18 12.69 32.90 -5.93
N LEU A 19 11.67 32.37 -5.25
CA LEU A 19 11.38 30.94 -5.15
C LEU A 19 9.97 30.63 -5.67
N GLY A 20 9.76 29.42 -6.16
CA GLY A 20 8.44 28.85 -6.46
C GLY A 20 7.96 27.88 -5.39
N ILE A 21 6.64 27.62 -5.34
CA ILE A 21 6.07 26.57 -4.50
C ILE A 21 6.67 25.22 -4.89
N GLY A 22 7.12 24.46 -3.89
CA GLY A 22 7.77 23.17 -4.08
C GLY A 22 9.29 23.23 -4.32
N ASP A 23 9.89 24.42 -4.42
CA ASP A 23 11.34 24.56 -4.49
C ASP A 23 12.01 24.08 -3.19
N ILE A 24 13.17 23.44 -3.34
CA ILE A 24 13.96 22.94 -2.22
C ILE A 24 15.05 23.96 -1.88
N VAL A 25 15.13 24.27 -0.59
CA VAL A 25 16.13 25.16 -0.03
C VAL A 25 16.92 24.47 1.07
N LEU A 26 18.14 24.94 1.30
CA LEU A 26 18.96 24.61 2.45
C LEU A 26 18.93 25.78 3.42
N VAL A 27 18.46 25.54 4.64
CA VAL A 27 18.56 26.50 5.75
C VAL A 27 19.81 26.16 6.54
N VAL A 28 20.71 27.13 6.70
CA VAL A 28 22.02 26.95 7.34
C VAL A 28 22.17 27.94 8.49
N SER A 29 22.49 27.43 9.67
CA SER A 29 22.73 28.30 10.81
C SER A 29 24.00 29.12 10.65
N LYS A 30 23.95 30.40 11.06
CA LYS A 30 25.14 31.27 11.09
C LYS A 30 26.13 30.93 12.19
N LYS A 31 25.66 30.29 13.27
CA LYS A 31 26.43 30.11 14.52
C LYS A 31 26.75 28.66 14.85
N THR A 32 26.04 27.72 14.24
CA THR A 32 26.18 26.29 14.54
C THR A 32 26.35 25.53 13.21
N PRO A 33 26.86 24.28 13.23
CA PRO A 33 26.93 23.45 12.03
C PRO A 33 25.56 22.90 11.60
N ILE A 34 24.47 23.37 12.21
CA ILE A 34 23.12 22.88 11.94
C ILE A 34 22.68 23.38 10.56
N GLN A 35 22.20 22.45 9.75
CA GLN A 35 21.56 22.72 8.48
C GLN A 35 20.37 21.78 8.28
N THR A 36 19.34 22.25 7.59
CA THR A 36 18.16 21.44 7.27
C THR A 36 17.67 21.74 5.86
N TYR A 37 17.20 20.70 5.19
CA TYR A 37 16.46 20.86 3.93
C TYR A 37 15.05 21.33 4.27
N ALA A 38 14.52 22.25 3.47
CA ALA A 38 13.15 22.72 3.58
C ALA A 38 12.54 22.92 2.20
N MET A 39 11.22 22.92 2.16
CA MET A 39 10.43 23.13 0.95
C MET A 39 9.56 24.36 1.08
N VAL A 40 9.48 25.14 0.00
CA VAL A 40 8.53 26.25 -0.11
C VAL A 40 7.10 25.73 -0.17
N ILE A 41 6.29 26.08 0.82
CA ILE A 41 4.90 25.64 0.95
C ILE A 41 3.89 26.75 0.63
N ALA A 42 4.28 28.01 0.79
CA ALA A 42 3.46 29.17 0.45
C ALA A 42 4.34 30.39 0.11
N LEU A 43 3.76 31.32 -0.63
CA LEU A 43 4.36 32.60 -1.00
C LEU A 43 3.37 33.72 -0.65
N GLU A 44 3.84 34.78 -0.01
CA GLU A 44 3.04 35.94 0.35
C GLU A 44 3.89 37.20 0.19
N GLU A 45 3.54 38.03 -0.79
CA GLU A 45 4.27 39.26 -1.14
C GLU A 45 5.79 39.03 -1.30
N GLU A 46 6.60 39.52 -0.35
CA GLU A 46 8.07 39.37 -0.34
C GLU A 46 8.58 38.18 0.52
N PHE A 47 7.66 37.47 1.19
CA PHE A 47 7.95 36.36 2.07
C PHE A 47 7.65 35.01 1.42
N PHE A 48 8.45 34.01 1.78
CA PHE A 48 8.18 32.63 1.47
C PHE A 48 8.16 31.80 2.76
N PHE A 49 7.23 30.86 2.80
CA PHE A 49 7.03 29.96 3.93
C PHE A 49 7.62 28.61 3.59
N LEU A 50 8.36 28.05 4.53
CA LEU A 50 9.07 26.80 4.40
C LEU A 50 8.58 25.80 5.44
N SER A 51 8.45 24.55 5.02
CA SER A 51 8.36 23.40 5.92
C SER A 51 9.67 22.62 5.85
N ALA A 52 10.25 22.28 7.01
CA ALA A 52 11.52 21.56 7.07
C ALA A 52 11.32 20.04 7.00
N PHE A 53 12.29 19.34 6.39
CA PHE A 53 12.31 17.87 6.35
C PHE A 53 12.79 17.24 7.66
N SER A 54 13.56 17.98 8.45
CA SER A 54 13.99 17.60 9.80
C SER A 54 13.50 18.61 10.82
N HIS A 55 13.71 18.31 12.10
CA HIS A 55 13.49 19.30 13.14
C HIS A 55 14.37 20.54 12.96
N VAL A 56 13.91 21.66 13.50
CA VAL A 56 14.47 23.01 13.28
C VAL A 56 15.13 23.59 14.53
N GLU A 57 15.31 22.82 15.61
CA GLU A 57 15.98 23.30 16.81
C GLU A 57 17.39 23.79 16.47
N GLY A 58 17.72 24.98 16.98
CA GLY A 58 19.01 25.62 16.73
C GLY A 58 19.05 26.53 15.50
N ILE A 59 18.04 26.48 14.61
CA ILE A 59 17.81 27.52 13.59
C ILE A 59 17.30 28.80 14.26
N ARG A 60 17.70 29.97 13.73
CA ARG A 60 17.40 31.28 14.30
C ARG A 60 16.98 32.27 13.23
N SER A 61 16.28 33.33 13.66
CA SER A 61 16.09 34.51 12.80
C SER A 61 17.46 35.08 12.40
N GLY A 62 17.56 35.46 11.13
CA GLY A 62 18.78 35.90 10.48
C GLY A 62 19.64 34.78 9.86
N ASP A 63 19.35 33.50 10.09
CA ASP A 63 20.08 32.39 9.45
C ASP A 63 19.91 32.38 7.93
N TYR A 64 20.84 31.71 7.22
CA TYR A 64 20.90 31.76 5.77
C TYR A 64 19.98 30.74 5.11
N ILE A 65 19.42 31.10 3.96
CA ILE A 65 18.62 30.23 3.11
C ILE A 65 19.25 30.20 1.72
N TYR A 66 19.54 29.02 1.20
CA TYR A 66 20.12 28.82 -0.13
C TYR A 66 19.16 28.00 -0.99
N MET A 67 18.87 28.47 -2.21
CA MET A 67 18.16 27.65 -3.19
C MET A 67 19.08 26.49 -3.60
N LEU A 68 18.55 25.26 -3.56
CA LEU A 68 19.29 24.08 -3.99
C LEU A 68 18.86 23.61 -5.37
N ASP A 69 17.56 23.40 -5.54
CA ASP A 69 17.01 22.78 -6.74
C ASP A 69 15.60 23.29 -7.01
N ARG A 70 15.23 23.29 -8.29
CA ARG A 70 13.85 23.55 -8.70
C ARG A 70 13.08 22.24 -8.62
N GLY A 71 12.13 22.17 -7.69
CA GLY A 71 11.41 20.94 -7.37
C GLY A 71 12.25 19.86 -6.68
N MET A 72 11.57 18.81 -6.20
CA MET A 72 12.19 17.73 -5.43
C MET A 72 12.61 16.56 -6.33
N HIS A 73 13.90 16.27 -6.34
CA HIS A 73 14.49 15.14 -7.06
C HIS A 73 15.25 14.22 -6.10
N ILE A 74 15.26 12.93 -6.42
CA ILE A 74 16.09 11.92 -5.73
C ILE A 74 17.07 11.31 -6.71
N LYS A 75 18.19 10.82 -6.16
CA LYS A 75 19.09 9.96 -6.93
C LYS A 75 18.59 8.53 -6.86
N VAL A 76 18.61 7.82 -7.98
CA VAL A 76 18.18 6.41 -8.10
C VAL A 76 19.21 5.62 -8.88
N GLY A 77 19.16 4.30 -8.73
CA GLY A 77 20.14 3.36 -9.29
C GLY A 77 19.81 1.94 -8.89
N LYS A 78 20.38 0.96 -9.60
CA LYS A 78 20.22 -0.47 -9.27
C LYS A 78 20.88 -0.81 -7.92
N GLU A 79 21.81 0.04 -7.48
CA GLU A 79 22.52 0.01 -6.20
C GLU A 79 21.60 0.22 -4.98
N LEU A 80 20.31 0.54 -5.20
CA LEU A 80 19.29 0.55 -4.15
C LEU A 80 18.77 -0.85 -3.80
N LEU A 81 18.94 -1.86 -4.66
CA LEU A 81 18.51 -3.24 -4.38
C LEU A 81 19.21 -3.76 -3.11
N GLY A 82 18.42 -4.28 -2.17
CA GLY A 82 18.93 -4.77 -0.88
C GLY A 82 19.28 -3.68 0.13
N ARG A 83 18.81 -2.44 -0.09
CA ARG A 83 19.06 -1.30 0.79
C ARG A 83 17.81 -0.89 1.55
N VAL A 84 18.04 -0.39 2.77
CA VAL A 84 17.06 0.36 3.56
C VAL A 84 17.53 1.81 3.60
N VAL A 85 16.72 2.73 3.08
CA VAL A 85 17.07 4.15 2.97
C VAL A 85 15.92 5.05 3.42
N ASP A 86 16.25 6.29 3.77
CA ASP A 86 15.25 7.35 3.98
C ASP A 86 14.81 7.99 2.63
N PRO A 87 13.81 8.90 2.62
CA PRO A 87 13.35 9.58 1.42
C PRO A 87 14.40 10.48 0.75
N MET A 88 15.50 10.78 1.43
CA MET A 88 16.65 11.54 0.91
C MET A 88 17.75 10.62 0.38
N MET A 89 17.49 9.31 0.26
CA MET A 89 18.41 8.25 -0.16
C MET A 89 19.60 8.03 0.79
N LYS A 90 19.49 8.49 2.04
CA LYS A 90 20.49 8.21 3.07
C LYS A 90 20.30 6.78 3.57
N PRO A 91 21.37 5.97 3.68
CA PRO A 91 21.26 4.61 4.19
C PRO A 91 20.88 4.58 5.67
N LEU A 92 19.91 3.73 6.00
CA LEU A 92 19.47 3.39 7.36
C LEU A 92 19.95 2.00 7.78
N ASP A 93 20.51 1.23 6.84
CA ASP A 93 21.03 -0.13 7.04
C ASP A 93 22.49 -0.18 7.53
N PHE A 94 23.05 0.95 7.95
CA PHE A 94 24.45 1.10 8.38
C PHE A 94 25.50 0.68 7.34
N LYS A 95 25.12 0.47 6.08
CA LYS A 95 26.04 0.22 4.97
C LYS A 95 26.47 1.54 4.31
N PRO A 96 27.58 1.57 3.55
CA PRO A 96 27.99 2.76 2.81
C PRO A 96 26.90 3.34 1.92
N ALA A 97 26.92 4.66 1.70
CA ALA A 97 25.96 5.32 0.83
C ALA A 97 25.98 4.69 -0.58
N PRO A 98 24.82 4.34 -1.15
CA PRO A 98 24.76 3.76 -2.49
C PRO A 98 25.26 4.77 -3.52
N LYS A 99 25.96 4.27 -4.55
CA LYS A 99 26.46 5.10 -5.66
C LYS A 99 25.35 5.30 -6.68
N LEU A 100 24.55 6.35 -6.49
CA LEU A 100 23.38 6.65 -7.32
C LEU A 100 23.70 7.76 -8.30
N ASN A 101 23.55 7.48 -9.60
CA ASN A 101 24.00 8.38 -10.67
C ASN A 101 22.86 9.02 -11.47
N GLN A 102 21.64 8.48 -11.40
CA GLN A 102 20.49 9.02 -12.12
C GLN A 102 19.66 9.89 -11.19
N LYS A 103 19.16 11.02 -11.68
CA LYS A 103 18.31 11.94 -10.92
C LYS A 103 16.90 11.88 -11.49
N VAL A 104 15.92 11.64 -10.63
CA VAL A 104 14.50 11.55 -11.02
C VAL A 104 13.64 12.48 -10.18
N PRO A 105 12.62 13.13 -10.78
CA PRO A 105 11.66 13.92 -10.01
C PRO A 105 10.79 12.99 -9.18
N ILE A 106 10.56 13.36 -7.91
CA ILE A 106 9.70 12.59 -6.99
C ILE A 106 8.23 12.78 -7.37
N MET A 107 7.86 14.02 -7.70
CA MET A 107 6.51 14.37 -8.15
C MET A 107 6.43 14.20 -9.67
N ARG A 108 5.59 13.26 -10.11
CA ARG A 108 5.34 12.98 -11.52
C ARG A 108 3.84 12.85 -11.78
N SER A 109 3.44 13.18 -13.00
CA SER A 109 2.07 12.91 -13.46
C SER A 109 1.82 11.39 -13.51
N PRO A 110 0.61 10.93 -13.17
CA PRO A 110 0.20 9.54 -13.36
C PRO A 110 0.31 9.07 -14.82
N ILE A 111 0.20 7.75 -15.01
CA ILE A 111 0.24 7.13 -16.35
C ILE A 111 -0.90 7.70 -17.20
N ALA A 112 -0.56 8.24 -18.38
CA ALA A 112 -1.53 8.79 -19.31
C ALA A 112 -2.58 7.72 -19.70
N PRO A 113 -3.89 8.05 -19.75
CA PRO A 113 -4.96 7.06 -19.93
C PRO A 113 -4.72 6.11 -21.11
N MET A 114 -4.36 6.64 -22.28
CA MET A 114 -4.17 5.82 -23.50
C MET A 114 -2.89 4.96 -23.51
N LYS A 115 -1.95 5.25 -22.60
CA LYS A 115 -0.74 4.45 -22.39
C LYS A 115 -0.94 3.29 -21.42
N ARG A 116 -2.07 3.25 -20.69
CA ARG A 116 -2.33 2.16 -19.74
C ARG A 116 -2.49 0.83 -20.47
N GLY A 117 -1.78 -0.18 -19.98
CA GLY A 117 -1.97 -1.57 -20.39
C GLY A 117 -3.16 -2.18 -19.66
N LEU A 118 -3.82 -3.15 -20.29
CA LEU A 118 -4.81 -3.98 -19.62
C LEU A 118 -4.12 -4.88 -18.59
N ILE A 119 -4.85 -5.26 -17.54
CA ILE A 119 -4.40 -6.22 -16.55
C ILE A 119 -4.96 -7.59 -16.95
N SER A 120 -4.10 -8.41 -17.57
CA SER A 120 -4.52 -9.70 -18.17
C SER A 120 -3.64 -10.89 -17.74
N LYS A 121 -2.69 -10.65 -16.83
CA LYS A 121 -1.75 -11.67 -16.34
C LYS A 121 -1.86 -11.77 -14.84
N LEU A 122 -1.94 -13.01 -14.32
CA LEU A 122 -1.90 -13.27 -12.88
C LEU A 122 -0.51 -13.00 -12.31
N MET A 123 -0.48 -12.48 -11.09
CA MET A 123 0.70 -12.32 -10.26
C MET A 123 0.49 -13.10 -8.96
N PRO A 124 1.03 -14.34 -8.85
CA PRO A 124 0.93 -15.11 -7.63
C PRO A 124 1.57 -14.35 -6.46
N THR A 125 0.82 -14.20 -5.38
CA THR A 125 1.23 -13.53 -4.14
C THR A 125 1.86 -14.49 -3.14
N GLY A 126 1.62 -15.80 -3.29
CA GLY A 126 2.00 -16.83 -2.32
C GLY A 126 1.04 -16.93 -1.13
N VAL A 127 0.01 -16.09 -1.09
CA VAL A 127 -1.04 -16.11 -0.07
C VAL A 127 -2.25 -16.83 -0.62
N LYS A 128 -2.53 -18.04 -0.09
CA LYS A 128 -3.59 -18.92 -0.61
C LYS A 128 -4.97 -18.26 -0.67
N SER A 129 -5.35 -17.49 0.35
CA SER A 129 -6.64 -16.78 0.37
C SER A 129 -6.72 -15.68 -0.69
N ILE A 130 -5.59 -15.05 -1.05
CA ILE A 130 -5.53 -14.10 -2.15
C ILE A 130 -5.53 -14.86 -3.47
N ASP A 131 -4.54 -15.71 -3.72
CA ASP A 131 -4.34 -16.37 -5.00
C ASP A 131 -5.52 -17.26 -5.41
N GLY A 132 -6.20 -17.87 -4.44
CA GLY A 132 -7.31 -18.79 -4.68
C GLY A 132 -8.71 -18.18 -4.68
N LEU A 133 -8.94 -17.04 -4.01
CA LEU A 133 -10.30 -16.49 -3.82
C LEU A 133 -10.45 -15.02 -4.23
N LEU A 134 -9.34 -14.27 -4.30
CA LEU A 134 -9.35 -12.86 -4.69
C LEU A 134 -8.64 -12.64 -6.03
N THR A 135 -7.59 -13.42 -6.32
CA THR A 135 -6.64 -13.25 -7.43
C THR A 135 -5.99 -11.88 -7.46
N PHE A 136 -4.78 -11.81 -7.99
CA PHE A 136 -4.06 -10.55 -8.15
C PHE A 136 -3.37 -10.53 -9.51
N GLY A 137 -3.46 -9.41 -10.21
CA GLY A 137 -2.93 -9.23 -11.56
C GLY A 137 -1.69 -8.36 -11.61
N VAL A 138 -0.86 -8.57 -12.63
CA VAL A 138 0.27 -7.70 -12.95
C VAL A 138 -0.25 -6.31 -13.32
N GLY A 139 0.19 -5.29 -12.58
CA GLY A 139 -0.28 -3.90 -12.68
C GLY A 139 -1.53 -3.58 -11.86
N GLN A 140 -2.08 -4.53 -11.10
CA GLN A 140 -3.25 -4.28 -10.26
C GLN A 140 -2.89 -3.51 -8.98
N LYS A 141 -3.80 -2.66 -8.52
CA LYS A 141 -3.71 -1.91 -7.27
C LYS A 141 -4.75 -2.43 -6.28
N MET A 142 -4.31 -2.98 -5.15
CA MET A 142 -5.18 -3.53 -4.11
C MET A 142 -4.99 -2.79 -2.78
N GLY A 143 -6.09 -2.53 -2.10
CA GLY A 143 -6.06 -2.02 -0.72
C GLY A 143 -6.07 -3.16 0.30
N ILE A 144 -5.37 -3.01 1.41
CA ILE A 144 -5.46 -3.90 2.59
C ILE A 144 -6.01 -3.05 3.73
N PHE A 145 -7.27 -3.28 4.07
CA PHE A 145 -8.02 -2.56 5.10
C PHE A 145 -7.94 -3.38 6.38
N ALA A 146 -7.30 -2.81 7.40
CA ALA A 146 -7.03 -3.53 8.63
C ALA A 146 -7.12 -2.61 9.85
N GLY A 147 -7.75 -3.13 10.91
CA GLY A 147 -7.64 -2.53 12.23
C GLY A 147 -6.23 -2.71 12.83
N SER A 148 -5.94 -1.92 13.87
CA SER A 148 -4.70 -2.07 14.63
C SER A 148 -4.61 -3.46 15.28
N GLY A 149 -3.45 -4.11 15.14
CA GLY A 149 -3.17 -5.42 15.74
C GLY A 149 -3.87 -6.62 15.09
N VAL A 150 -4.56 -6.44 13.96
CA VAL A 150 -5.34 -7.52 13.33
C VAL A 150 -4.46 -8.49 12.51
N GLY A 151 -3.19 -8.17 12.24
CA GLY A 151 -2.29 -9.03 11.45
C GLY A 151 -1.87 -8.47 10.09
N LYS A 152 -2.03 -7.14 9.90
CA LYS A 152 -1.54 -6.37 8.74
C LYS A 152 -0.10 -6.74 8.36
N SER A 153 0.83 -6.62 9.30
CA SER A 153 2.26 -6.84 9.05
C SER A 153 2.58 -8.28 8.68
N THR A 154 1.79 -9.25 9.17
CA THR A 154 1.90 -10.66 8.80
C THR A 154 1.45 -10.87 7.36
N LEU A 155 0.30 -10.33 6.95
CA LEU A 155 -0.14 -10.46 5.56
C LEU A 155 0.83 -9.78 4.59
N LEU A 156 1.29 -8.56 4.91
CA LEU A 156 2.25 -7.84 4.08
C LEU A 156 3.53 -8.64 3.88
N SER A 157 4.06 -9.25 4.94
CA SER A 157 5.29 -10.04 4.82
C SER A 157 5.10 -11.32 4.02
N MET A 158 3.95 -11.98 4.15
CA MET A 158 3.60 -13.13 3.30
C MET A 158 3.55 -12.73 1.83
N ILE A 159 2.96 -11.58 1.49
CA ILE A 159 2.91 -11.05 0.12
C ILE A 159 4.33 -10.70 -0.36
N VAL A 160 5.09 -9.93 0.41
CA VAL A 160 6.45 -9.50 0.02
C VAL A 160 7.36 -10.72 -0.17
N LYS A 161 7.28 -11.75 0.68
CA LYS A 161 8.04 -13.00 0.51
C LYS A 161 7.56 -13.83 -0.67
N GLY A 162 6.25 -14.09 -0.74
CA GLY A 162 5.65 -15.06 -1.65
C GLY A 162 5.50 -14.56 -3.09
N ALA A 163 5.37 -13.24 -3.28
CA ALA A 163 5.14 -12.67 -4.60
C ALA A 163 6.36 -12.84 -5.51
N LYS A 164 6.10 -13.38 -6.71
CA LYS A 164 7.11 -13.55 -7.76
C LYS A 164 7.29 -12.26 -8.56
N ALA A 165 8.00 -11.31 -7.97
CA ALA A 165 8.41 -10.07 -8.63
C ALA A 165 9.93 -9.99 -8.71
N PRO A 166 10.52 -9.60 -9.86
CA PRO A 166 11.97 -9.39 -9.94
C PRO A 166 12.42 -8.29 -9.00
N ILE A 167 11.59 -7.27 -8.75
CA ILE A 167 11.92 -6.13 -7.89
C ILE A 167 10.75 -5.82 -6.97
N LYS A 168 11.07 -5.55 -5.69
CA LYS A 168 10.11 -5.21 -4.64
C LYS A 168 10.50 -3.87 -4.04
N VAL A 169 9.55 -2.95 -3.93
CA VAL A 169 9.73 -1.65 -3.27
C VAL A 169 8.71 -1.55 -2.15
N VAL A 170 9.19 -1.44 -0.91
CA VAL A 170 8.36 -1.35 0.29
C VAL A 170 8.53 0.04 0.89
N ALA A 171 7.42 0.76 1.06
CA ALA A 171 7.37 2.06 1.71
C ALA A 171 6.76 1.91 3.11
N LEU A 172 7.54 2.19 4.16
CA LEU A 172 7.11 2.17 5.55
C LEU A 172 6.99 3.62 6.04
N ILE A 173 5.77 4.13 6.08
CA ILE A 173 5.39 5.53 6.29
C ILE A 173 4.62 5.67 7.59
N GLY A 174 5.17 6.42 8.54
CA GLY A 174 4.59 6.71 9.84
C GLY A 174 4.53 5.51 10.80
N GLU A 175 5.25 4.43 10.50
CA GLU A 175 5.40 3.29 11.41
C GLU A 175 6.42 3.63 12.51
N ARG A 176 6.36 2.90 13.64
CA ARG A 176 7.27 3.15 14.76
C ARG A 176 8.66 2.62 14.42
N GLY A 177 9.71 3.31 14.85
CA GLY A 177 11.10 2.92 14.53
C GLY A 177 11.46 1.48 14.92
N ARG A 178 10.90 0.96 16.02
CA ARG A 178 11.12 -0.43 16.45
C ARG A 178 10.48 -1.50 15.55
N GLU A 179 9.42 -1.14 14.82
CA GLU A 179 8.67 -2.04 13.95
C GLU A 179 9.42 -2.29 12.63
N ILE A 180 10.37 -1.41 12.27
CA ILE A 180 11.15 -1.53 11.03
C ILE A 180 12.13 -2.71 11.08
N PRO A 181 13.02 -2.85 12.09
CA PRO A 181 13.87 -4.04 12.19
C PRO A 181 13.05 -5.32 12.38
N GLU A 182 11.94 -5.27 13.13
CA GLU A 182 11.04 -6.42 13.30
C GLU A 182 10.47 -6.90 11.96
N PHE A 183 10.03 -5.97 11.11
CA PHE A 183 9.55 -6.29 9.78
C PHE A 183 10.66 -6.93 8.91
N ILE A 184 11.89 -6.44 8.99
CA ILE A 184 12.99 -6.95 8.17
C ILE A 184 13.47 -8.33 8.67
N GLU A 185 13.81 -8.43 9.95
CA GLU A 185 14.43 -9.63 10.52
C GLU A 185 13.41 -10.74 10.72
N ASN A 186 12.31 -10.45 11.41
CA ASN A 186 11.34 -11.49 11.79
C ASN A 186 10.38 -11.78 10.63
N ASN A 187 9.87 -10.73 9.99
CA ASN A 187 8.82 -10.90 9.00
C ASN A 187 9.37 -11.19 7.60
N LEU A 188 10.48 -10.58 7.18
CA LEU A 188 11.14 -10.87 5.89
C LEU A 188 12.26 -11.91 5.98
N GLY A 189 12.77 -12.22 7.18
CA GLY A 189 13.85 -13.19 7.35
C GLY A 189 15.23 -12.66 6.92
N GLY A 190 15.41 -11.34 6.91
CA GLY A 190 16.66 -10.66 6.56
C GLY A 190 17.04 -10.65 5.06
N ASP A 191 16.33 -11.41 4.21
CA ASP A 191 16.59 -11.42 2.76
C ASP A 191 15.95 -10.22 2.06
N LEU A 192 16.78 -9.24 1.73
CA LEU A 192 16.41 -8.06 0.95
C LEU A 192 16.97 -8.08 -0.47
N THR A 193 17.50 -9.21 -0.98
CA THR A 193 18.29 -9.27 -2.22
C THR A 193 17.64 -8.53 -3.41
N ASN A 194 16.32 -8.63 -3.56
CA ASN A 194 15.56 -7.94 -4.58
C ASN A 194 14.54 -6.91 -4.04
N THR A 195 14.72 -6.50 -2.78
CA THR A 195 13.81 -5.63 -2.05
C THR A 195 14.49 -4.33 -1.67
N ILE A 196 13.79 -3.21 -1.87
CA ILE A 196 14.20 -1.87 -1.49
C ILE A 196 13.21 -1.39 -0.44
N ILE A 197 13.68 -0.93 0.71
CA ILE A 197 12.82 -0.41 1.77
C ILE A 197 13.08 1.09 1.93
N ILE A 198 12.02 1.88 1.74
CA ILE A 198 12.00 3.32 1.99
C ILE A 198 11.28 3.56 3.31
N VAL A 199 11.93 4.22 4.25
CA VAL A 199 11.40 4.41 5.61
C VAL A 199 11.29 5.90 5.93
N ALA A 200 10.09 6.31 6.36
CA ALA A 200 9.86 7.58 7.03
C ALA A 200 9.00 7.28 8.27
N THR A 201 9.60 7.30 9.45
CA THR A 201 9.00 6.87 10.72
C THR A 201 7.98 7.87 11.27
N SER A 202 7.28 7.51 12.35
CA SER A 202 6.38 8.41 13.08
C SER A 202 7.07 9.63 13.69
N ASP A 203 8.37 9.52 13.97
CA ASP A 203 9.17 10.59 14.59
C ASP A 203 9.66 11.61 13.55
N ASP A 204 9.61 11.24 12.26
CA ASP A 204 9.96 12.12 11.16
C ASP A 204 8.89 13.20 10.91
N SER A 205 9.32 14.32 10.35
CA SER A 205 8.43 15.43 9.99
C SER A 205 7.29 14.98 9.06
N ALA A 206 6.15 15.67 9.12
CA ALA A 206 5.05 15.43 8.19
C ALA A 206 5.47 15.53 6.72
N LEU A 207 6.39 16.46 6.43
CA LEU A 207 6.95 16.63 5.09
C LEU A 207 7.74 15.39 4.65
N MET A 208 8.59 14.86 5.52
CA MET A 208 9.36 13.63 5.27
C MET A 208 8.44 12.43 5.05
N ARG A 209 7.40 12.26 5.88
CA ARG A 209 6.40 11.18 5.71
C ARG A 209 5.63 11.30 4.39
N LYS A 210 5.16 12.50 4.03
CA LYS A 210 4.49 12.76 2.75
C LYS A 210 5.39 12.41 1.58
N TYR A 211 6.60 12.95 1.54
CA TYR A 211 7.51 12.72 0.41
C TYR A 211 8.14 11.34 0.40
N GLY A 212 8.21 10.64 1.54
CA GLY A 212 8.60 9.24 1.61
C GLY A 212 7.74 8.34 0.73
N ALA A 213 6.42 8.55 0.73
CA ALA A 213 5.50 7.80 -0.11
C ALA A 213 5.76 8.04 -1.61
N PHE A 214 5.87 9.30 -2.02
CA PHE A 214 6.16 9.65 -3.43
C PHE A 214 7.57 9.24 -3.86
N CYS A 215 8.53 9.31 -2.95
CA CYS A 215 9.90 8.87 -3.17
C CYS A 215 9.94 7.38 -3.48
N ALA A 216 9.26 6.56 -2.66
CA ALA A 216 9.17 5.13 -2.91
C ALA A 216 8.48 4.82 -4.26
N MET A 217 7.41 5.55 -4.60
CA MET A 217 6.77 5.42 -5.92
C MET A 217 7.73 5.79 -7.06
N ALA A 218 8.53 6.86 -6.92
CA ALA A 218 9.52 7.25 -7.91
C ALA A 218 10.64 6.21 -8.09
N VAL A 219 11.05 5.53 -7.01
CA VAL A 219 11.98 4.39 -7.07
C VAL A 219 11.34 3.23 -7.84
N ALA A 220 10.07 2.88 -7.56
CA ALA A 220 9.36 1.83 -8.30
C ALA A 220 9.23 2.17 -9.79
N GLU A 221 8.90 3.42 -10.12
CA GLU A 221 8.83 3.89 -11.51
C GLU A 221 10.17 3.88 -12.23
N TYR A 222 11.29 4.13 -11.53
CA TYR A 222 12.62 3.99 -12.11
C TYR A 222 12.82 2.57 -12.64
N PHE A 223 12.55 1.54 -11.83
CA PHE A 223 12.66 0.16 -12.28
C PHE A 223 11.62 -0.21 -13.34
N LYS A 224 10.37 0.27 -13.21
CA LYS A 224 9.35 0.14 -14.26
C LYS A 224 9.86 0.66 -15.60
N SER A 225 10.52 1.82 -15.59
CA SER A 225 11.07 2.46 -16.81
C SER A 225 12.24 1.69 -17.44
N LEU A 226 12.86 0.78 -16.69
CA LEU A 226 13.85 -0.18 -17.20
C LEU A 226 13.21 -1.44 -17.80
N GLY A 227 11.87 -1.53 -17.82
CA GLY A 227 11.13 -2.68 -18.32
C GLY A 227 10.83 -3.75 -17.26
N GLU A 228 11.10 -3.47 -15.98
CA GLU A 228 10.92 -4.44 -14.89
C GLU A 228 9.48 -4.44 -14.34
N ASP A 229 8.99 -5.61 -13.96
CA ASP A 229 7.75 -5.74 -13.20
C ASP A 229 8.03 -5.55 -11.70
N VAL A 230 7.43 -4.53 -11.11
CA VAL A 230 7.71 -4.13 -9.73
C VAL A 230 6.52 -4.44 -8.84
N LEU A 231 6.77 -5.14 -7.73
CA LEU A 231 5.83 -5.16 -6.61
C LEU A 231 6.06 -3.93 -5.74
N PHE A 232 5.05 -3.08 -5.62
CA PHE A 232 5.05 -1.94 -4.72
C PHE A 232 4.16 -2.25 -3.50
N VAL A 233 4.69 -2.05 -2.30
CA VAL A 233 3.92 -2.21 -1.06
C VAL A 233 4.07 -0.93 -0.26
N MET A 234 2.96 -0.32 0.14
CA MET A 234 2.98 0.89 0.96
C MET A 234 2.19 0.69 2.24
N ASP A 235 2.86 0.97 3.34
CA ASP A 235 2.33 0.87 4.69
C ASP A 235 2.61 2.15 5.47
N SER A 236 1.69 3.11 5.61
CA SER A 236 0.29 3.09 5.15
C SER A 236 -0.17 4.37 4.47
N VAL A 237 -1.23 4.26 3.66
CA VAL A 237 -1.92 5.40 3.05
C VAL A 237 -2.56 6.29 4.11
N THR A 238 -3.08 5.70 5.19
CA THR A 238 -3.66 6.48 6.31
C THR A 238 -2.61 7.38 6.95
N ARG A 239 -1.40 6.87 7.23
CA ARG A 239 -0.30 7.69 7.79
C ARG A 239 0.19 8.78 6.84
N PHE A 240 0.17 8.50 5.54
CA PHE A 240 0.44 9.50 4.50
C PHE A 240 -0.62 10.61 4.48
N ALA A 241 -1.91 10.25 4.52
CA ALA A 241 -3.01 11.21 4.58
C ALA A 241 -2.98 12.06 5.86
N MET A 242 -2.63 11.46 7.00
CA MET A 242 -2.43 12.19 8.27
C MET A 242 -1.28 13.20 8.15
N ALA A 243 -0.18 12.84 7.48
CA ALA A 243 0.93 13.76 7.24
C ALA A 243 0.50 14.96 6.38
N GLN A 244 -0.27 14.72 5.30
CA GLN A 244 -0.80 15.82 4.49
C GLN A 244 -1.84 16.66 5.24
N ARG A 245 -2.64 16.06 6.12
CA ARG A 245 -3.57 16.78 7.01
C ARG A 245 -2.83 17.75 7.93
N GLU A 246 -1.75 17.31 8.57
CA GLU A 246 -0.91 18.15 9.43
C GLU A 246 -0.33 19.35 8.68
N ILE A 247 0.18 19.12 7.47
CA ILE A 247 0.70 20.18 6.59
C ILE A 247 -0.40 21.16 6.19
N GLY A 248 -1.54 20.66 5.69
CA GLY A 248 -2.64 21.49 5.21
C GLY A 248 -3.25 22.36 6.31
N LEU A 249 -3.46 21.80 7.50
CA LEU A 249 -3.96 22.56 8.65
C LEU A 249 -2.97 23.63 9.12
N SER A 250 -1.66 23.34 9.09
CA SER A 250 -0.62 24.32 9.41
C SER A 250 -0.56 25.48 8.42
N LEU A 251 -1.01 25.25 7.18
CA LEU A 251 -1.16 26.25 6.12
C LEU A 251 -2.51 26.98 6.14
N GLY A 252 -3.40 26.64 7.09
CA GLY A 252 -4.71 27.28 7.23
C GLY A 252 -5.78 26.72 6.27
N GLU A 253 -5.57 25.55 5.66
CA GLU A 253 -6.65 24.88 4.93
C GLU A 253 -7.83 24.56 5.86
N PRO A 254 -9.08 24.76 5.42
CA PRO A 254 -10.23 24.47 6.26
C PRO A 254 -10.36 22.96 6.50
N PRO A 255 -10.62 22.51 7.75
CA PRO A 255 -10.95 21.11 8.01
C PRO A 255 -12.32 20.79 7.41
N THR A 256 -12.41 19.69 6.65
CA THR A 256 -13.68 19.20 6.10
C THR A 256 -14.13 17.92 6.83
N THR A 257 -14.29 16.80 6.12
CA THR A 257 -14.76 15.53 6.66
C THR A 257 -13.76 14.93 7.66
N LYS A 258 -14.22 14.66 8.89
CA LYS A 258 -13.40 14.15 10.02
C LYS A 258 -12.08 14.94 10.23
N GLY A 259 -12.06 16.23 9.85
CA GLY A 259 -10.91 17.11 10.01
C GLY A 259 -9.81 16.98 8.95
N TYR A 260 -10.04 16.23 7.87
CA TYR A 260 -9.12 16.21 6.72
C TYR A 260 -9.34 17.43 5.81
N PRO A 261 -8.28 18.15 5.40
CA PRO A 261 -8.38 19.23 4.42
C PRO A 261 -8.55 18.68 2.99
N PRO A 262 -9.08 19.48 2.04
CA PRO A 262 -9.29 19.04 0.65
C PRO A 262 -8.02 18.54 -0.04
N SER A 263 -6.86 19.10 0.30
CA SER A 263 -5.57 18.69 -0.28
C SER A 263 -5.22 17.23 -0.03
N VAL A 264 -5.72 16.60 1.04
CA VAL A 264 -5.51 15.16 1.29
C VAL A 264 -6.14 14.33 0.18
N PHE A 265 -7.39 14.61 -0.15
CA PHE A 265 -8.14 13.84 -1.16
C PHE A 265 -7.65 14.11 -2.58
N ALA A 266 -7.14 15.31 -2.86
CA ALA A 266 -6.47 15.61 -4.13
C ALA A 266 -5.15 14.83 -4.29
N LEU A 267 -4.48 14.48 -3.19
CA LEU A 267 -3.16 13.87 -3.19
C LEU A 267 -3.18 12.34 -3.32
N LEU A 268 -4.21 11.68 -2.79
CA LEU A 268 -4.38 10.22 -2.88
C LEU A 268 -4.32 9.69 -4.34
N PRO A 269 -5.12 10.20 -5.30
CA PRO A 269 -5.04 9.73 -6.67
C PRO A 269 -3.70 10.09 -7.33
N GLN A 270 -3.11 11.24 -7.00
CA GLN A 270 -1.79 11.62 -7.54
C GLN A 270 -0.69 10.62 -7.17
N LEU A 271 -0.81 9.93 -6.03
CA LEU A 271 0.11 8.87 -5.63
C LEU A 271 -0.30 7.53 -6.21
N MET A 272 -1.54 7.11 -6.00
CA MET A 272 -1.98 5.72 -6.26
C MET A 272 -2.14 5.43 -7.75
N GLU A 273 -2.55 6.41 -8.57
CA GLU A 273 -2.71 6.24 -10.02
C GLU A 273 -1.38 6.17 -10.79
N ARG A 274 -0.24 6.34 -10.11
CA ARG A 274 1.08 6.14 -10.71
C ARG A 274 1.43 4.66 -10.87
N ALA A 275 0.82 3.79 -10.06
CA ALA A 275 0.90 2.35 -10.22
C ALA A 275 0.01 1.85 -11.37
N GLY A 276 0.39 0.75 -12.00
CA GLY A 276 -0.32 0.19 -13.15
C GLY A 276 0.57 -0.38 -14.24
N ASN A 277 -0.07 -0.99 -15.24
CA ASN A 277 0.57 -1.39 -16.49
C ASN A 277 0.72 -0.19 -17.43
N GLU A 278 1.87 -0.12 -18.11
CA GLU A 278 2.12 0.84 -19.18
C GLU A 278 2.57 0.11 -20.45
N LYS A 279 1.93 0.41 -21.58
CA LYS A 279 2.22 -0.26 -22.86
C LYS A 279 3.68 -0.03 -23.26
N GLY A 280 4.41 -1.11 -23.51
CA GLY A 280 5.82 -1.05 -23.93
C GLY A 280 6.81 -0.71 -22.81
N SER A 281 6.39 -0.83 -21.55
CA SER A 281 7.20 -0.60 -20.34
C SER A 281 6.98 -1.75 -19.35
N GLY A 282 7.64 -1.69 -18.20
CA GLY A 282 7.35 -2.58 -17.08
C GLY A 282 5.99 -2.29 -16.43
N SER A 283 5.71 -2.96 -15.31
CA SER A 283 4.50 -2.75 -14.52
C SER A 283 4.80 -2.35 -13.07
N ILE A 284 3.83 -1.73 -12.41
CA ILE A 284 3.81 -1.60 -10.95
C ILE A 284 2.52 -2.23 -10.43
N SER A 285 2.64 -3.41 -9.81
CA SER A 285 1.57 -4.07 -9.07
C SER A 285 1.65 -3.63 -7.62
N ALA A 286 0.57 -3.09 -7.05
CA ALA A 286 0.63 -2.37 -5.79
C ALA A 286 -0.31 -2.91 -4.71
N PHE A 287 0.20 -3.02 -3.48
CA PHE A 287 -0.60 -3.16 -2.26
C PHE A 287 -0.45 -1.90 -1.40
N PHE A 288 -1.58 -1.30 -1.06
CA PHE A 288 -1.65 -0.13 -0.18
C PHE A 288 -2.37 -0.52 1.10
N THR A 289 -1.78 -0.32 2.27
CA THR A 289 -2.50 -0.54 3.52
C THR A 289 -3.27 0.71 3.94
N ILE A 290 -4.44 0.47 4.50
CA ILE A 290 -5.35 1.47 5.05
C ILE A 290 -5.71 1.00 6.46
N LEU A 291 -5.40 1.84 7.43
CA LEU A 291 -5.83 1.63 8.80
C LEU A 291 -7.31 2.06 8.91
N ILE A 292 -8.16 1.14 9.35
CA ILE A 292 -9.55 1.43 9.72
C ILE A 292 -9.66 1.37 11.25
N GLU A 293 -10.03 2.48 11.88
CA GLU A 293 -10.22 2.52 13.34
C GLU A 293 -11.58 1.94 13.70
N GLY A 294 -11.62 1.00 14.65
CA GLY A 294 -12.87 0.40 15.14
C GLY A 294 -13.70 -0.30 14.06
N ASP A 295 -13.05 -0.77 12.98
CA ASP A 295 -13.69 -1.34 11.79
C ASP A 295 -14.69 -0.39 11.10
N ASP A 296 -14.56 0.93 11.32
CA ASP A 296 -15.38 1.95 10.66
C ASP A 296 -14.94 2.14 9.21
N MET A 297 -15.63 1.44 8.31
CA MET A 297 -15.45 1.56 6.86
C MET A 297 -15.89 2.92 6.29
N ASN A 298 -16.46 3.81 7.12
CA ASN A 298 -16.81 5.20 6.79
C ASN A 298 -15.68 6.20 7.12
N ASP A 299 -14.45 5.73 7.33
CA ASP A 299 -13.29 6.63 7.28
C ASP A 299 -13.14 7.24 5.86
N PRO A 300 -12.98 8.57 5.73
CA PRO A 300 -12.95 9.23 4.42
C PRO A 300 -11.70 8.88 3.60
N VAL A 301 -10.57 8.55 4.24
CA VAL A 301 -9.37 8.08 3.51
C VAL A 301 -9.62 6.67 2.99
N ALA A 302 -10.24 5.82 3.80
CA ALA A 302 -10.63 4.47 3.39
C ALA A 302 -11.61 4.48 2.21
N ASP A 303 -12.64 5.34 2.25
CA ASP A 303 -13.62 5.48 1.17
C ASP A 303 -12.96 5.96 -0.14
N GLN A 304 -12.16 7.03 -0.07
CA GLN A 304 -11.46 7.55 -1.25
C GLN A 304 -10.43 6.56 -1.80
N ALA A 305 -9.70 5.83 -0.95
CA ALA A 305 -8.81 4.78 -1.42
C ALA A 305 -9.59 3.68 -2.17
N ARG A 306 -10.74 3.25 -1.64
CA ARG A 306 -11.59 2.21 -2.25
C ARG A 306 -12.13 2.62 -3.62
N SER A 307 -12.34 3.91 -3.87
CA SER A 307 -12.78 4.41 -5.18
C SER A 307 -11.66 4.37 -6.22
N ILE A 308 -10.41 4.64 -5.80
CA ILE A 308 -9.21 4.67 -6.67
C ILE A 308 -8.68 3.26 -6.98
N LEU A 309 -8.79 2.33 -6.03
CA LEU A 309 -8.20 0.99 -6.13
C LEU A 309 -9.01 0.03 -7.02
N ASP A 310 -8.33 -0.99 -7.57
CA ASP A 310 -8.95 -2.04 -8.39
C ASP A 310 -9.61 -3.14 -7.51
N GLY A 311 -9.52 -3.01 -6.19
CA GLY A 311 -10.07 -3.92 -5.21
C GLY A 311 -9.53 -3.68 -3.81
N HIS A 312 -10.00 -4.48 -2.85
CA HIS A 312 -9.63 -4.39 -1.46
C HIS A 312 -9.68 -5.76 -0.76
N ILE A 313 -8.85 -5.89 0.27
CA ILE A 313 -8.75 -7.02 1.18
C ILE A 313 -9.07 -6.50 2.57
N VAL A 314 -10.04 -7.08 3.25
CA VAL A 314 -10.41 -6.73 4.63
C VAL A 314 -9.82 -7.76 5.57
N LEU A 315 -9.14 -7.29 6.62
CA LEU A 315 -8.69 -8.15 7.71
C LEU A 315 -9.67 -8.09 8.87
N SER A 316 -10.10 -9.26 9.34
CA SER A 316 -11.08 -9.38 10.42
C SER A 316 -10.39 -9.68 11.76
N ARG A 317 -10.71 -8.88 12.78
CA ARG A 317 -10.29 -9.14 14.15
C ARG A 317 -10.84 -10.47 14.68
N GLU A 318 -12.08 -10.78 14.34
CA GLU A 318 -12.73 -12.03 14.74
C GLU A 318 -11.93 -13.25 14.23
N LEU A 319 -11.49 -13.24 12.97
CA LEU A 319 -10.64 -14.31 12.43
C LEU A 319 -9.31 -14.43 13.18
N THR A 320 -8.70 -13.29 13.54
CA THR A 320 -7.47 -13.24 14.34
C THR A 320 -7.68 -13.84 15.74
N ASP A 321 -8.80 -13.50 16.40
CA ASP A 321 -9.17 -14.00 17.72
C ASP A 321 -9.43 -15.52 17.70
N PHE A 322 -9.95 -16.05 16.58
CA PHE A 322 -10.06 -17.49 16.32
C PHE A 322 -8.75 -18.17 15.90
N GLY A 323 -7.64 -17.43 15.81
CA GLY A 323 -6.34 -17.98 15.43
C GLY A 323 -6.21 -18.32 13.94
N ILE A 324 -7.06 -17.76 13.07
CA ILE A 324 -7.06 -18.00 11.63
C ILE A 324 -6.12 -17.00 10.95
N TYR A 325 -5.05 -17.49 10.32
CA TYR A 325 -4.05 -16.65 9.64
C TYR A 325 -3.80 -17.10 8.18
N PRO A 326 -3.72 -16.15 7.22
CA PRO A 326 -3.97 -14.72 7.40
C PRO A 326 -5.47 -14.44 7.60
N PRO A 327 -5.83 -13.43 8.43
CA PRO A 327 -7.21 -13.19 8.85
C PRO A 327 -8.01 -12.42 7.79
N VAL A 328 -8.01 -12.94 6.56
CA VAL A 328 -8.68 -12.32 5.40
C VAL A 328 -10.17 -12.66 5.44
N ASP A 329 -11.01 -11.65 5.63
CA ASP A 329 -12.45 -11.77 5.40
C ASP A 329 -12.72 -11.73 3.89
N VAL A 330 -12.84 -12.91 3.29
CA VAL A 330 -13.01 -13.07 1.84
C VAL A 330 -14.33 -12.48 1.34
N LEU A 331 -15.37 -12.48 2.19
CA LEU A 331 -16.71 -12.01 1.84
C LEU A 331 -16.75 -10.48 1.82
N SER A 332 -16.07 -9.84 2.77
CA SER A 332 -15.92 -8.38 2.80
C SER A 332 -14.81 -7.85 1.88
N SER A 333 -14.01 -8.75 1.27
CA SER A 333 -12.95 -8.41 0.31
C SER A 333 -13.45 -8.49 -1.13
N ALA A 334 -12.88 -7.72 -2.05
CA ALA A 334 -13.22 -7.78 -3.47
C ALA A 334 -12.02 -7.49 -4.37
N SER A 335 -11.91 -8.20 -5.49
CA SER A 335 -10.99 -7.88 -6.59
C SER A 335 -11.84 -7.69 -7.84
N ARG A 336 -11.82 -6.49 -8.44
CA ARG A 336 -12.69 -6.16 -9.57
C ARG A 336 -12.27 -6.85 -10.88
N LEU A 337 -11.08 -7.44 -10.90
CA LEU A 337 -10.46 -8.03 -12.10
C LEU A 337 -10.48 -9.56 -12.12
N VAL A 338 -11.11 -10.22 -11.15
CA VAL A 338 -11.18 -11.70 -11.10
C VAL A 338 -11.74 -12.28 -12.39
N GLY A 339 -12.81 -11.67 -12.93
CA GLY A 339 -13.45 -12.13 -14.16
C GLY A 339 -12.63 -11.90 -15.43
N ASP A 340 -11.67 -10.96 -15.40
CA ASP A 340 -10.77 -10.68 -16.53
C ASP A 340 -9.47 -11.50 -16.45
N LEU A 341 -9.06 -11.89 -15.23
CA LEU A 341 -7.82 -12.60 -14.94
C LEU A 341 -7.98 -14.12 -14.91
N CYS A 342 -9.20 -14.60 -14.66
CA CYS A 342 -9.53 -16.00 -14.68
C CYS A 342 -10.58 -16.24 -15.75
N ASP A 343 -10.45 -17.36 -16.47
CA ASP A 343 -11.55 -17.86 -17.28
C ASP A 343 -12.73 -18.10 -16.31
N ASN A 344 -13.73 -17.21 -16.36
CA ASN A 344 -15.03 -17.44 -15.76
C ASN A 344 -15.43 -18.87 -16.14
N GLU A 345 -15.77 -19.71 -15.14
CA GLU A 345 -16.15 -21.13 -15.26
C GLU A 345 -15.08 -22.20 -14.88
N GLN A 346 -13.83 -21.85 -14.55
CA GLN A 346 -12.81 -22.88 -14.27
C GLN A 346 -11.95 -22.73 -13.01
N MET A 347 -12.20 -21.76 -12.13
CA MET A 347 -11.44 -21.67 -10.87
C MET A 347 -11.74 -22.89 -9.99
N MET A 348 -10.71 -23.73 -9.77
CA MET A 348 -10.77 -24.90 -8.88
C MET A 348 -9.92 -24.63 -7.64
N LEU A 349 -10.57 -24.59 -6.48
CA LEU A 349 -9.94 -24.55 -5.18
C LEU A 349 -9.76 -25.98 -4.65
N GLY A 350 -8.52 -26.40 -4.45
CA GLY A 350 -8.20 -27.67 -3.78
C GLY A 350 -8.00 -27.46 -2.29
N ILE A 351 -8.85 -28.07 -1.46
CA ILE A 351 -8.71 -28.12 0.00
C ILE A 351 -8.14 -29.50 0.37
N ASN A 352 -6.99 -29.52 1.03
CA ASN A 352 -6.43 -30.75 1.59
C ASN A 352 -6.66 -30.74 3.09
N THR A 353 -7.53 -31.61 3.59
CA THR A 353 -7.87 -31.72 5.02
C THR A 353 -6.89 -32.59 5.80
N GLY A 354 -5.82 -33.08 5.15
CA GLY A 354 -4.88 -34.05 5.71
C GLY A 354 -5.39 -35.50 5.66
N LYS A 355 -6.71 -35.70 5.70
CA LYS A 355 -7.35 -37.00 5.48
C LYS A 355 -7.84 -37.16 4.04
N GLU A 356 -8.34 -36.09 3.43
CA GLU A 356 -8.91 -36.12 2.08
C GLU A 356 -8.58 -34.85 1.29
N LYS A 357 -8.66 -34.96 -0.04
CA LYS A 357 -8.55 -33.82 -0.96
C LYS A 357 -9.94 -33.52 -1.49
N ILE A 358 -10.43 -32.32 -1.21
CA ILE A 358 -11.69 -31.78 -1.68
C ILE A 358 -11.35 -30.78 -2.79
N ALA A 359 -11.95 -30.93 -3.96
CA ALA A 359 -11.87 -29.92 -5.00
C ALA A 359 -13.21 -29.20 -5.10
N VAL A 360 -13.14 -27.88 -5.10
CA VAL A 360 -14.25 -26.93 -5.13
C VAL A 360 -14.14 -26.15 -6.43
N LYS A 361 -15.01 -26.40 -7.40
CA LYS A 361 -14.99 -25.70 -8.70
C LYS A 361 -16.07 -24.64 -8.76
N GLN A 362 -15.69 -23.40 -8.99
CA GLN A 362 -16.65 -22.32 -9.25
C GLN A 362 -17.19 -22.43 -10.68
N ILE A 363 -18.51 -22.49 -10.80
CA ILE A 363 -19.28 -22.54 -12.06
C ILE A 363 -20.13 -21.27 -12.14
N ALA A 364 -19.60 -20.24 -12.79
CA ALA A 364 -20.28 -18.97 -13.01
C ALA A 364 -20.79 -18.90 -14.45
N GLY A 365 -22.10 -19.04 -14.68
CA GLY A 365 -22.67 -18.82 -16.02
C GLY A 365 -22.95 -17.34 -16.29
N LEU A 366 -22.96 -16.92 -17.56
CA LEU A 366 -23.18 -15.54 -18.03
C LEU A 366 -24.47 -14.87 -17.50
N VAL A 367 -25.46 -15.66 -17.08
CA VAL A 367 -26.71 -15.22 -16.42
C VAL A 367 -27.05 -16.16 -15.27
N ALA A 368 -26.93 -15.70 -14.03
CA ALA A 368 -27.37 -16.43 -12.85
C ALA A 368 -28.91 -16.36 -12.70
N ARG A 369 -29.64 -17.34 -13.22
CA ARG A 369 -31.12 -17.34 -13.16
C ARG A 369 -31.70 -17.63 -11.76
N ARG A 370 -30.94 -18.27 -10.86
CA ARG A 370 -31.33 -18.60 -9.47
C ARG A 370 -30.09 -18.97 -8.65
N ILE A 371 -29.91 -18.32 -7.51
CA ILE A 371 -28.89 -18.65 -6.50
C ILE A 371 -29.60 -19.46 -5.41
N VAL A 372 -29.16 -20.68 -5.15
CA VAL A 372 -29.67 -21.55 -4.08
C VAL A 372 -28.48 -21.84 -3.18
N CYS A 373 -28.58 -21.46 -1.91
CA CYS A 373 -27.57 -21.73 -0.89
C CYS A 373 -28.18 -22.72 0.10
N GLU A 374 -27.79 -23.97 0.01
CA GLU A 374 -28.01 -25.01 1.02
C GLU A 374 -26.61 -25.57 1.29
N PRO A 375 -25.98 -25.38 2.46
CA PRO A 375 -26.54 -25.50 3.81
C PRO A 375 -26.31 -24.26 4.73
N ASN A 376 -26.84 -24.30 5.96
CA ASN A 376 -26.66 -23.27 7.00
C ASN A 376 -25.30 -23.37 7.71
N SER A 377 -24.89 -22.30 8.39
CA SER A 377 -23.71 -22.32 9.25
C SER A 377 -23.82 -23.40 10.33
N GLY A 378 -22.84 -24.31 10.39
CA GLY A 378 -22.81 -25.44 11.32
C GLY A 378 -23.27 -26.79 10.74
N GLU A 379 -23.81 -26.82 9.53
CA GLU A 379 -24.20 -28.05 8.83
C GLU A 379 -23.01 -28.71 8.10
N GLN A 380 -22.96 -30.05 8.05
CA GLN A 380 -21.90 -30.81 7.37
C GLN A 380 -22.21 -30.99 5.87
N ALA A 381 -21.27 -30.64 5.00
CA ALA A 381 -21.43 -30.78 3.54
C ALA A 381 -21.19 -32.21 3.02
N VAL A 382 -22.02 -32.69 2.08
CA VAL A 382 -21.95 -34.02 1.45
C VAL A 382 -21.49 -33.99 -0.02
N LYS A 383 -21.12 -35.15 -0.58
CA LYS A 383 -20.64 -35.30 -1.97
C LYS A 383 -21.71 -34.92 -2.99
N GLY A 384 -21.39 -33.96 -3.87
CA GLY A 384 -22.33 -33.47 -4.88
C GLY A 384 -23.39 -32.51 -4.33
N GLU A 385 -23.30 -32.16 -3.05
CA GLU A 385 -24.12 -31.10 -2.45
C GLU A 385 -23.70 -29.74 -2.99
N ARG A 386 -24.70 -28.93 -3.32
CA ARG A 386 -24.51 -27.60 -3.88
C ARG A 386 -24.61 -26.57 -2.78
N TYR A 387 -23.48 -26.12 -2.27
CA TYR A 387 -23.44 -24.98 -1.36
C TYR A 387 -23.10 -23.69 -2.09
N GLY A 388 -23.66 -22.58 -1.62
CA GLY A 388 -23.42 -21.27 -2.20
C GLY A 388 -22.20 -20.61 -1.56
N LEU A 389 -21.16 -20.36 -2.34
CA LEU A 389 -20.18 -19.32 -2.04
C LEU A 389 -20.66 -18.05 -2.74
N ILE A 390 -21.39 -17.19 -2.01
CA ILE A 390 -21.83 -15.91 -2.57
C ILE A 390 -20.64 -14.96 -2.60
N LYS A 391 -19.99 -14.91 -3.74
CA LYS A 391 -19.32 -13.71 -4.23
C LYS A 391 -19.89 -13.40 -5.60
N PHE A 392 -21.09 -12.79 -5.60
CA PHE A 392 -21.93 -12.52 -6.77
C PHE A 392 -22.05 -13.69 -7.78
N GLY A 393 -23.10 -14.52 -7.63
CA GLY A 393 -23.78 -15.16 -8.77
C GLY A 393 -23.20 -16.46 -9.36
N SER A 394 -22.52 -17.33 -8.60
CA SER A 394 -21.94 -18.57 -9.15
C SER A 394 -22.44 -19.85 -8.44
N ARG A 395 -22.64 -20.94 -9.20
CA ARG A 395 -22.86 -22.33 -8.72
C ARG A 395 -21.51 -23.02 -8.45
N LEU A 396 -21.50 -24.15 -7.73
CA LEU A 396 -20.27 -24.86 -7.36
C LEU A 396 -20.45 -26.39 -7.38
N ASP A 397 -19.44 -27.14 -7.82
CA ASP A 397 -19.38 -28.62 -7.76
C ASP A 397 -18.25 -29.12 -6.82
N ILE A 398 -18.50 -30.22 -6.08
CA ILE A 398 -17.55 -30.87 -5.16
C ILE A 398 -17.20 -32.31 -5.60
N TYR A 399 -15.91 -32.67 -5.61
CA TYR A 399 -15.43 -34.02 -5.90
C TYR A 399 -14.74 -34.68 -4.68
N LEU A 400 -15.20 -35.88 -4.28
CA LEU A 400 -14.65 -36.67 -3.16
C LEU A 400 -14.03 -38.03 -3.62
N PRO A 401 -13.15 -38.67 -2.82
CA PRO A 401 -12.52 -39.95 -3.12
C PRO A 401 -13.50 -41.10 -3.43
N LYS A 402 -13.04 -42.13 -4.15
CA LYS A 402 -13.83 -43.34 -4.48
C LYS A 402 -14.21 -44.17 -3.26
N SER A 403 -13.49 -44.04 -2.16
CA SER A 403 -13.64 -44.83 -0.93
C SER A 403 -14.70 -44.28 0.05
N ALA A 404 -15.32 -43.15 -0.24
CA ALA A 404 -16.31 -42.56 0.66
C ALA A 404 -17.62 -43.37 0.66
N ALA A 405 -18.07 -43.80 1.83
CA ALA A 405 -19.30 -44.58 2.00
C ALA A 405 -20.42 -43.73 2.61
N ILE A 406 -21.60 -43.79 1.99
CA ILE A 406 -22.81 -43.08 2.43
C ILE A 406 -23.42 -43.85 3.61
N LYS A 407 -23.61 -43.18 4.75
CA LYS A 407 -24.16 -43.80 5.97
C LYS A 407 -25.64 -43.48 6.24
N VAL A 408 -26.28 -42.71 5.37
CA VAL A 408 -27.70 -42.31 5.50
C VAL A 408 -28.51 -42.78 4.30
N GLN A 409 -29.74 -43.22 4.54
CA GLN A 409 -30.68 -43.69 3.53
C GLN A 409 -31.91 -42.78 3.48
N ILE A 410 -32.63 -42.82 2.35
CA ILE A 410 -33.87 -42.06 2.17
C ILE A 410 -34.91 -42.56 3.18
N GLY A 411 -35.27 -41.70 4.13
CA GLY A 411 -36.22 -42.01 5.21
C GLY A 411 -35.63 -41.88 6.63
N ASP A 412 -34.31 -41.74 6.74
CA ASP A 412 -33.66 -41.57 8.05
C ASP A 412 -34.00 -40.20 8.67
N LYS A 413 -34.43 -40.21 9.94
CA LYS A 413 -34.51 -39.01 10.78
C LYS A 413 -33.26 -38.93 11.63
N VAL A 414 -32.45 -37.90 11.39
CA VAL A 414 -31.25 -37.61 12.19
C VAL A 414 -31.58 -36.54 13.25
N VAL A 415 -31.14 -36.77 14.48
CA VAL A 415 -31.26 -35.80 15.59
C VAL A 415 -29.91 -35.09 15.74
N ALA A 416 -29.91 -33.77 15.75
CA ALA A 416 -28.71 -32.95 15.90
C ALA A 416 -28.65 -32.28 17.29
N GLY A 417 -27.53 -32.42 17.98
CA GLY A 417 -27.14 -31.59 19.13
C GLY A 417 -26.96 -32.32 20.46
N GLU A 418 -25.70 -32.58 20.84
CA GLU A 418 -25.11 -32.06 22.09
C GLU A 418 -23.91 -31.18 21.73
#